data_AF-A0A657JZT5-F1
#
_entry.id   AF-A0A657JZT5-F1
#
_cell.length_a   1.000
_cell.length_b   1.000
_cell.length_c   1.000
_cell.angle_alpha   90.00
_cell.angle_beta   90.00
_cell.angle_gamma   90.00
#
_symmetry.space_group_name_H-M   'P 1'
#
loop_
_entity.id
_entity.type
_entity.pdbx_description
1 polymer ?
#
loop_
_entity_poly.entity_id
_entity_poly.type
_entity_poly.pdbx_seq_one_letter_code
_entity_poly.pdbx_strand_id
1 'polypeptide(L)'
;MFRLKFISKFLISLLLTPFLLLSYPLKLQALTTYTTNIIHGSAPYLTFDNGQTKATTTDMLLAITLPDGTRVMPSTNISSSTNPIKIINGSSFSSVGMLIPPSTNSIGLDDLIRDPYNYWGDDDGDGQGTNGVSASGTLSVVFTDKNNHSINRNDVLDICNAPYKITLSTTDGHLTTRYGVPSSTTFNGASATYFISPDSSTSCYFVGYARPNLKHGENNVKIEGNNYNFAGPSEIWNSAKGFLVQSNNPSSYGLNFPTTGADGLYFDLDIEGVDVSQLTWSPITLGGITATVTRTMPNANPSYDGWISDKSQYVTRVTLTGPRASDSQIKARNPSPLGLPTLPQTFELVGRNSSGNVVVKYGFELKQWFVNRGDKTSGTGSHRTWCDSLGWRLVEVSDLTNAVRKSSPSISGATPSSDGNNYQRRIGAGFFTEWGYMNDYANADFRFDYYVTDTTRGSGQFNVGAGRGYVHSVSPGGSARGGLCVTP
;
A
#
# COMPACT_ATOMS: atom_id res chain seq x y z
N MET A 1 40.39 -66.48 -49.72
CA MET A 1 39.41 -65.98 -50.70
C MET A 1 40.03 -64.74 -51.36
N PHE A 2 40.12 -64.76 -52.70
CA PHE A 2 40.52 -63.70 -53.64
C PHE A 2 40.35 -62.25 -53.11
N ARG A 3 41.20 -61.25 -53.43
CA ARG A 3 41.79 -60.90 -54.73
C ARG A 3 42.82 -59.77 -54.55
N LEU A 4 43.97 -59.90 -55.22
CA LEU A 4 44.89 -58.81 -55.59
C LEU A 4 44.27 -57.89 -56.67
N LYS A 5 44.64 -56.59 -56.68
CA LYS A 5 45.22 -55.85 -57.83
C LYS A 5 45.56 -54.40 -57.42
N PHE A 6 46.86 -54.05 -57.34
CA PHE A 6 47.68 -53.33 -58.37
C PHE A 6 47.30 -51.83 -58.47
N ILE A 7 48.21 -50.85 -58.27
CA ILE A 7 49.30 -50.34 -59.15
C ILE A 7 50.11 -49.35 -58.26
N SER A 8 51.42 -49.44 -57.94
CA SER A 8 52.71 -49.40 -58.68
C SER A 8 53.03 -48.10 -59.43
N LYS A 9 54.14 -47.43 -59.04
CA LYS A 9 55.07 -46.50 -59.75
C LYS A 9 55.61 -45.50 -58.70
N PHE A 10 56.88 -45.19 -58.44
CA PHE A 10 58.24 -45.38 -59.00
C PHE A 10 59.18 -45.00 -57.80
N LEU A 11 60.08 -45.81 -57.24
CA LEU A 11 61.45 -46.17 -57.66
C LEU A 11 62.36 -45.01 -58.13
N ILE A 12 63.41 -44.72 -57.34
CA ILE A 12 64.83 -44.42 -57.67
C ILE A 12 65.44 -43.75 -56.41
N SER A 13 66.23 -44.43 -55.57
CA SER A 13 67.66 -44.80 -55.76
C SER A 13 68.54 -43.54 -55.78
N LEU A 14 69.64 -43.33 -55.04
CA LEU A 14 70.48 -44.10 -54.14
C LEU A 14 71.67 -43.13 -53.80
N LEU A 15 72.45 -43.46 -52.75
CA LEU A 15 73.84 -43.04 -52.48
C LEU A 15 74.16 -41.81 -51.60
N LEU A 16 74.60 -42.15 -50.38
CA LEU A 16 75.90 -41.84 -49.76
C LEU A 16 76.33 -40.38 -49.50
N THR A 17 76.23 -39.99 -48.21
CA THR A 17 77.25 -39.46 -47.24
C THR A 17 78.31 -38.42 -47.67
N PRO A 18 78.89 -37.59 -46.77
CA PRO A 18 78.53 -37.22 -45.37
C PRO A 18 78.51 -35.68 -45.14
N PHE A 19 77.76 -35.15 -44.17
CA PHE A 19 77.97 -33.77 -43.70
C PHE A 19 77.82 -33.67 -42.19
N LEU A 20 78.97 -33.60 -41.51
CA LEU A 20 79.10 -32.80 -40.30
C LEU A 20 78.60 -31.39 -40.62
N LEU A 21 77.52 -30.93 -40.01
CA LEU A 21 77.29 -29.51 -39.72
C LEU A 21 76.20 -29.41 -38.64
N LEU A 22 76.68 -29.23 -37.41
CA LEU A 22 76.06 -28.55 -36.28
C LEU A 22 74.56 -28.78 -36.02
N SER A 23 74.30 -29.59 -34.99
CA SER A 23 73.19 -29.40 -34.06
C SER A 23 73.28 -28.01 -33.42
N TYR A 24 72.71 -27.00 -34.07
CA TYR A 24 72.36 -25.75 -33.41
C TYR A 24 71.03 -25.95 -32.67
N PRO A 25 70.97 -25.80 -31.33
CA PRO A 25 69.70 -25.54 -30.69
C PRO A 25 69.27 -24.14 -31.14
N LEU A 26 68.06 -24.04 -31.70
CA LEU A 26 67.30 -22.79 -31.74
C LEU A 26 66.97 -22.42 -30.28
N LYS A 27 67.98 -21.99 -29.52
CA LYS A 27 67.75 -21.25 -28.28
C LYS A 27 67.02 -20.00 -28.70
N LEU A 28 65.84 -19.82 -28.10
CA LEU A 28 65.11 -18.56 -28.06
C LEU A 28 66.12 -17.41 -27.98
N GLN A 29 66.23 -16.64 -29.06
CA GLN A 29 66.70 -15.27 -28.93
C GLN A 29 65.55 -14.51 -28.28
N ALA A 30 65.51 -14.49 -26.95
CA ALA A 30 64.74 -13.50 -26.25
C ALA A 30 65.39 -12.15 -26.55
N LEU A 31 64.70 -11.33 -27.34
CA LEU A 31 65.06 -9.93 -27.53
C LEU A 31 64.91 -9.25 -26.15
N THR A 32 66.01 -9.06 -25.43
CA THR A 32 66.02 -8.18 -24.27
C THR A 32 66.06 -6.76 -24.79
N THR A 33 64.87 -6.16 -24.94
CA THR A 33 64.73 -4.71 -25.12
C THR A 33 64.73 -4.08 -23.73
N TYR A 34 65.61 -3.09 -23.52
CA TYR A 34 65.63 -2.30 -22.29
C TYR A 34 65.15 -0.90 -22.64
N THR A 35 64.09 -0.45 -21.98
CA THR A 35 63.67 0.94 -22.08
C THR A 35 64.52 1.77 -21.12
N THR A 36 65.01 2.91 -21.57
CA THR A 36 65.75 3.86 -20.74
C THR A 36 64.86 4.54 -19.69
N ASN A 37 63.54 4.52 -19.92
CA ASN A 37 62.51 5.08 -19.04
C ASN A 37 61.50 4.00 -18.67
N ILE A 38 60.78 4.21 -17.56
CA ILE A 38 59.64 3.38 -17.16
C ILE A 38 58.56 3.47 -18.25
N ILE A 39 58.06 2.32 -18.70
CA ILE A 39 56.88 2.27 -19.58
C ILE A 39 55.67 2.58 -18.69
N HIS A 40 54.97 3.65 -19.01
CA HIS A 40 53.73 4.01 -18.33
C HIS A 40 52.55 3.31 -19.01
N GLY A 41 51.81 2.56 -18.20
CA GLY A 41 50.64 1.78 -18.59
C GLY A 41 49.33 2.41 -18.12
N SER A 42 48.29 1.59 -18.00
CA SER A 42 47.01 1.96 -17.40
C SER A 42 46.95 1.60 -15.92
N ALA A 43 46.11 2.30 -15.15
CA ALA A 43 45.74 1.86 -13.81
C ALA A 43 44.63 0.80 -13.91
N PRO A 44 44.59 -0.18 -12.99
CA PRO A 44 43.47 -1.12 -12.93
C PRO A 44 42.19 -0.40 -12.51
N TYR A 45 41.03 -0.87 -12.97
CA TYR A 45 39.73 -0.24 -12.69
C TYR A 45 38.65 -1.28 -12.39
N LEU A 46 37.59 -0.86 -11.68
CA LEU A 46 36.40 -1.69 -11.52
C LEU A 46 35.43 -1.48 -12.69
N THR A 47 34.69 -2.52 -13.06
CA THR A 47 33.70 -2.46 -14.15
C THR A 47 32.66 -3.56 -13.98
N PHE A 48 31.38 -3.28 -14.19
CA PHE A 48 30.31 -4.28 -14.14
C PHE A 48 29.71 -4.60 -15.53
N ASP A 49 30.22 -3.93 -16.57
CA ASP A 49 29.73 -3.94 -17.95
C ASP A 49 30.85 -4.33 -18.94
N ASN A 50 31.73 -5.24 -18.50
CA ASN A 50 32.86 -5.78 -19.28
C ASN A 50 33.79 -4.68 -19.85
N GLY A 51 34.09 -3.66 -19.05
CA GLY A 51 35.05 -2.61 -19.37
C GLY A 51 34.48 -1.41 -20.13
N GLN A 52 33.18 -1.36 -20.43
CA GLN A 52 32.57 -0.18 -21.05
C GLN A 52 32.62 1.03 -20.11
N THR A 53 32.35 0.81 -18.83
CA THR A 53 32.50 1.81 -17.77
C THR A 53 33.68 1.45 -16.89
N LYS A 54 34.69 2.32 -16.88
CA LYS A 54 35.88 2.18 -16.04
C LYS A 54 35.74 3.03 -14.79
N ALA A 55 35.44 2.41 -13.65
CA ALA A 55 35.35 3.11 -12.37
C ALA A 55 36.76 3.28 -11.78
N THR A 56 37.32 4.48 -11.96
CA THR A 56 38.65 4.87 -11.47
C THR A 56 38.60 5.86 -10.30
N THR A 57 37.41 6.27 -9.85
CA THR A 57 37.20 7.22 -8.75
C THR A 57 36.06 6.77 -7.83
N THR A 58 36.07 7.25 -6.58
CA THR A 58 34.96 7.03 -5.64
C THR A 58 33.62 7.55 -6.19
N ASP A 59 33.65 8.65 -6.94
CA ASP A 59 32.46 9.23 -7.56
C ASP A 59 31.84 8.27 -8.59
N MET A 60 32.67 7.57 -9.36
CA MET A 60 32.21 6.53 -10.29
C MET A 60 31.75 5.26 -9.59
N LEU A 61 32.36 4.93 -8.44
CA LEU A 61 32.03 3.76 -7.64
C LEU A 61 30.63 3.85 -7.01
N LEU A 62 30.24 5.05 -6.61
CA LEU A 62 28.93 5.32 -5.99
C LEU A 62 27.86 5.79 -6.98
N ALA A 63 28.14 5.77 -8.28
CA ALA A 63 27.18 6.19 -9.30
C ALA A 63 26.02 5.20 -9.45
N ILE A 64 24.87 5.72 -9.86
CA ILE A 64 23.70 4.94 -10.27
C ILE A 64 23.46 5.07 -11.78
N THR A 65 22.92 4.01 -12.38
CA THR A 65 22.44 4.02 -13.76
C THR A 65 20.93 3.80 -13.76
N LEU A 66 20.19 4.74 -14.33
CA LEU A 66 18.73 4.68 -14.43
C LEU A 66 18.30 3.69 -15.53
N PRO A 67 17.03 3.23 -15.56
CA PRO A 67 16.57 2.26 -16.56
C PRO A 67 16.67 2.73 -18.02
N ASP A 68 16.71 4.05 -18.25
CA ASP A 68 16.92 4.65 -19.57
C ASP A 68 18.41 4.71 -19.99
N GLY A 69 19.31 4.20 -19.15
CA GLY A 69 20.75 4.22 -19.34
C GLY A 69 21.44 5.50 -18.83
N THR A 70 20.70 6.50 -18.34
CA THR A 70 21.27 7.73 -17.81
C THR A 70 22.06 7.44 -16.54
N ARG A 71 23.32 7.87 -16.49
CA ARG A 71 24.21 7.67 -15.35
C ARG A 71 24.29 8.94 -14.49
N VAL A 72 24.07 8.82 -13.19
CA VAL A 72 24.11 9.92 -12.22
C VAL A 72 25.20 9.65 -11.19
N MET A 73 26.19 10.53 -11.12
CA MET A 73 27.30 10.44 -10.19
C MET A 73 27.03 11.32 -8.96
N PRO A 74 27.64 11.03 -7.79
CA PRO A 74 27.49 11.89 -6.61
C PRO A 74 27.79 13.37 -6.89
N SER A 75 28.85 13.65 -7.65
CA SER A 75 29.27 15.01 -8.02
C SER A 75 28.28 15.76 -8.91
N THR A 76 27.46 15.04 -9.69
CA THR A 76 26.46 15.61 -10.60
C THR A 76 25.02 15.43 -10.13
N ASN A 77 24.85 14.85 -8.94
CA ASN A 77 23.54 14.59 -8.35
C ASN A 77 22.93 15.87 -7.78
N ILE A 78 21.87 16.37 -8.43
CA ILE A 78 21.07 17.52 -7.98
C ILE A 78 19.74 17.11 -7.32
N SER A 79 19.57 15.82 -7.03
CA SER A 79 18.32 15.29 -6.49
C SER A 79 18.12 15.67 -5.03
N SER A 80 16.86 15.89 -4.65
CA SER A 80 16.46 16.19 -3.27
C SER A 80 15.06 15.64 -2.98
N SER A 81 14.62 15.76 -1.73
CA SER A 81 13.24 15.40 -1.35
C SER A 81 12.17 16.23 -2.06
N THR A 82 12.51 17.40 -2.59
CA THR A 82 11.59 18.26 -3.35
C THR A 82 11.86 18.23 -4.85
N ASN A 83 12.99 17.67 -5.28
CA ASN A 83 13.39 17.50 -6.67
C ASN A 83 13.96 16.09 -6.89
N PRO A 84 13.15 15.02 -6.78
CA PRO A 84 13.63 13.66 -6.97
C PRO A 84 13.87 13.35 -8.46
N ILE A 85 14.79 12.42 -8.72
CA ILE A 85 14.97 11.81 -10.05
C ILE A 85 13.76 10.93 -10.34
N LYS A 86 13.13 11.14 -11.50
CA LYS A 86 11.99 10.35 -11.93
C LYS A 86 12.47 9.09 -12.67
N ILE A 87 12.02 7.92 -12.22
CA ILE A 87 12.31 6.65 -12.90
C ILE A 87 11.15 6.33 -13.85
N ILE A 88 11.44 6.42 -15.15
CA ILE A 88 10.53 6.02 -16.23
C ILE A 88 10.75 4.53 -16.52
N ASN A 89 9.68 3.76 -16.66
CA ASN A 89 9.71 2.32 -17.01
C ASN A 89 10.43 1.40 -15.99
N GLY A 90 10.71 1.87 -14.77
CA GLY A 90 11.24 1.06 -13.67
C GLY A 90 10.21 0.91 -12.56
N SER A 91 9.86 -0.33 -12.22
CA SER A 91 8.88 -0.64 -11.17
C SER A 91 9.50 -0.90 -9.80
N SER A 92 10.83 -1.02 -9.68
CA SER A 92 11.57 -1.34 -8.45
C SER A 92 13.01 -0.78 -8.50
N PHE A 93 13.77 -0.82 -7.41
CA PHE A 93 15.20 -0.46 -7.44
C PHE A 93 16.07 -1.49 -8.15
N SER A 94 15.55 -2.68 -8.48
CA SER A 94 16.28 -3.67 -9.28
C SER A 94 16.59 -3.18 -10.69
N SER A 95 15.81 -2.24 -11.23
CA SER A 95 16.07 -1.61 -12.52
C SER A 95 17.09 -0.46 -12.45
N VAL A 96 17.55 -0.09 -11.26
CA VAL A 96 18.60 0.92 -11.07
C VAL A 96 19.94 0.19 -10.98
N GLY A 97 20.77 0.37 -12.01
CA GLY A 97 22.11 -0.20 -12.10
C GLY A 97 23.04 0.40 -11.06
N MET A 98 23.80 -0.47 -10.39
CA MET A 98 24.81 -0.14 -9.40
C MET A 98 25.95 -1.15 -9.52
N LEU A 99 27.14 -0.82 -9.02
CA LEU A 99 28.25 -1.78 -8.91
C LEU A 99 27.98 -2.91 -7.90
N ILE A 100 27.05 -2.69 -6.96
CA ILE A 100 26.58 -3.73 -6.03
C ILE A 100 25.60 -4.66 -6.76
N PRO A 101 25.88 -5.98 -6.82
CA PRO A 101 25.00 -6.94 -7.47
C PRO A 101 23.58 -6.94 -6.88
N PRO A 102 22.52 -7.16 -7.68
CA PRO A 102 21.14 -7.08 -7.20
C PRO A 102 20.76 -8.05 -6.06
N SER A 103 21.54 -9.12 -5.88
CA SER A 103 21.31 -10.15 -4.85
C SER A 103 21.75 -9.76 -3.44
N THR A 104 22.46 -8.63 -3.28
CA THR A 104 22.98 -8.18 -1.99
C THR A 104 22.87 -6.66 -1.83
N ASN A 105 22.88 -6.23 -0.57
CA ASN A 105 22.96 -4.82 -0.19
C ASN A 105 24.36 -4.42 0.29
N SER A 106 25.30 -5.36 0.40
CA SER A 106 26.68 -5.10 0.80
C SER A 106 27.63 -6.12 0.18
N ILE A 107 28.80 -5.69 -0.29
CA ILE A 107 29.79 -6.56 -0.92
C ILE A 107 31.21 -5.99 -0.77
N GLY A 108 32.19 -6.86 -0.52
CA GLY A 108 33.61 -6.48 -0.54
C GLY A 108 34.09 -6.21 -1.97
N LEU A 109 34.97 -5.23 -2.17
CA LEU A 109 35.59 -5.02 -3.49
C LEU A 109 36.39 -6.25 -3.94
N ASP A 110 36.97 -6.97 -2.98
CA ASP A 110 37.71 -8.22 -3.21
C ASP A 110 36.81 -9.36 -3.70
N ASP A 111 35.52 -9.36 -3.34
CA ASP A 111 34.54 -10.33 -3.86
C ASP A 111 34.09 -9.94 -5.27
N LEU A 112 33.96 -8.65 -5.56
CA LEU A 112 33.59 -8.15 -6.89
C LEU A 112 34.60 -8.53 -7.97
N ILE A 113 35.88 -8.55 -7.64
CA ILE A 113 36.93 -8.88 -8.62
C ILE A 113 37.09 -10.39 -8.87
N ARG A 114 36.41 -11.25 -8.10
CA ARG A 114 36.47 -12.70 -8.21
C ARG A 114 35.24 -13.29 -8.88
N ASP A 115 35.32 -14.57 -9.21
CA ASP A 115 34.16 -15.35 -9.62
C ASP A 115 33.05 -15.26 -8.56
N PRO A 116 31.78 -15.07 -8.97
CA PRO A 116 31.29 -15.10 -10.35
C PRO A 116 31.30 -13.74 -11.07
N TYR A 117 31.68 -12.64 -10.41
CA TYR A 117 31.48 -11.29 -10.93
C TYR A 117 32.59 -10.86 -11.90
N ASN A 118 33.86 -11.03 -11.51
CA ASN A 118 35.02 -10.60 -12.29
C ASN A 118 34.96 -9.11 -12.70
N TYR A 119 34.48 -8.25 -11.79
CA TYR A 119 34.22 -6.82 -12.04
C TYR A 119 35.47 -5.94 -11.96
N TRP A 120 36.52 -6.33 -12.67
CA TRP A 120 37.74 -5.54 -12.80
C TRP A 120 38.31 -5.63 -14.22
N GLY A 121 39.16 -4.67 -14.56
CA GLY A 121 39.89 -4.66 -15.81
C GLY A 121 41.18 -3.86 -15.71
N ASP A 122 42.04 -4.11 -16.68
CA ASP A 122 43.34 -3.47 -16.82
C ASP A 122 43.76 -3.59 -18.29
N ASP A 123 44.02 -2.46 -18.97
CA ASP A 123 44.07 -2.43 -20.44
C ASP A 123 45.35 -3.07 -21.01
N ASP A 124 46.42 -3.10 -20.23
CA ASP A 124 47.73 -3.68 -20.53
C ASP A 124 47.95 -5.06 -19.89
N GLY A 125 47.02 -5.53 -19.06
CA GLY A 125 46.95 -6.90 -18.57
C GLY A 125 47.90 -7.22 -17.40
N ASP A 126 48.33 -6.22 -16.64
CA ASP A 126 49.25 -6.36 -15.50
C ASP A 126 48.64 -7.13 -14.31
N GLY A 127 47.32 -7.24 -14.26
CA GLY A 127 46.59 -8.04 -13.28
C GLY A 127 46.40 -9.52 -13.63
N GLN A 128 46.82 -9.99 -14.81
CA GLN A 128 46.52 -11.35 -15.27
C GLN A 128 47.32 -12.44 -14.51
N GLY A 129 46.68 -13.60 -14.29
CA GLY A 129 47.28 -14.76 -13.63
C GLY A 129 46.91 -14.93 -12.15
N THR A 130 47.39 -16.01 -11.54
CA THR A 130 47.05 -16.35 -10.14
C THR A 130 47.55 -15.28 -9.17
N ASN A 131 46.63 -14.70 -8.40
CA ASN A 131 46.90 -13.60 -7.46
C ASN A 131 47.54 -12.37 -8.13
N GLY A 132 47.17 -12.09 -9.38
CA GLY A 132 47.62 -10.91 -10.12
C GLY A 132 46.88 -9.62 -9.75
N VAL A 133 45.70 -9.74 -9.13
CA VAL A 133 44.87 -8.61 -8.68
C VAL A 133 44.39 -8.83 -7.25
N SER A 134 44.26 -7.75 -6.49
CA SER A 134 43.67 -7.72 -5.14
C SER A 134 42.90 -6.43 -4.93
N ALA A 135 41.82 -6.49 -4.15
CA ALA A 135 41.09 -5.29 -3.76
C ALA A 135 40.83 -5.23 -2.25
N SER A 136 40.64 -4.02 -1.72
CA SER A 136 40.21 -3.78 -0.35
C SER A 136 39.06 -2.78 -0.30
N GLY A 137 38.27 -2.86 0.76
CA GLY A 137 37.11 -1.99 0.97
C GLY A 137 35.77 -2.68 0.72
N THR A 138 34.68 -1.98 1.03
CA THR A 138 33.32 -2.54 0.98
C THR A 138 32.34 -1.52 0.44
N LEU A 139 31.46 -1.96 -0.47
CA LEU A 139 30.31 -1.20 -0.93
C LEU A 139 29.06 -1.62 -0.20
N SER A 140 28.19 -0.67 0.12
CA SER A 140 26.88 -0.94 0.72
C SER A 140 25.81 0.00 0.17
N VAL A 141 24.56 -0.47 0.17
CA VAL A 141 23.38 0.30 -0.23
C VAL A 141 22.25 0.12 0.78
N VAL A 142 21.52 1.19 1.03
CA VAL A 142 20.27 1.19 1.80
C VAL A 142 19.17 1.86 1.00
N PHE A 143 17.99 1.28 1.03
CA PHE A 143 16.78 1.81 0.41
C PHE A 143 15.76 2.18 1.48
N THR A 144 15.22 3.40 1.42
CA THR A 144 14.14 3.83 2.31
C THR A 144 13.04 4.61 1.59
N ASP A 145 11.82 4.57 2.13
CA ASP A 145 10.71 5.45 1.70
C ASP A 145 10.85 6.88 2.25
N LYS A 146 9.89 7.76 1.91
CA LYS A 146 9.83 9.15 2.40
C LYS A 146 9.76 9.27 3.93
N ASN A 147 9.28 8.23 4.61
CA ASN A 147 9.13 8.14 6.07
C ASN A 147 10.34 7.45 6.73
N ASN A 148 11.36 7.07 5.95
CA ASN A 148 12.55 6.32 6.35
C ASN A 148 12.29 4.86 6.75
N HIS A 149 11.20 4.23 6.31
CA HIS A 149 11.06 2.78 6.41
C HIS A 149 11.97 2.08 5.41
N SER A 150 12.64 1.01 5.84
CA SER A 150 13.46 0.19 4.97
C SER A 150 12.58 -0.61 4.01
N ILE A 151 13.06 -0.75 2.78
CA ILE A 151 12.38 -1.40 1.65
C ILE A 151 13.39 -2.25 0.90
N ASN A 152 12.91 -3.33 0.28
CA ASN A 152 13.77 -4.22 -0.46
C ASN A 152 13.99 -3.71 -1.89
N ARG A 153 15.13 -4.09 -2.47
CA ARG A 153 15.47 -3.73 -3.86
C ARG A 153 14.41 -4.16 -4.88
N ASN A 154 13.75 -5.28 -4.63
CA ASN A 154 12.75 -5.88 -5.53
C ASN A 154 11.31 -5.44 -5.22
N ASP A 155 11.08 -4.63 -4.18
CA ASP A 155 9.74 -4.15 -3.87
C ASP A 155 9.24 -3.22 -4.99
N VAL A 156 7.95 -3.30 -5.31
CA VAL A 156 7.32 -2.42 -6.28
C VAL A 156 7.22 -1.02 -5.69
N LEU A 157 7.78 -0.02 -6.37
CA LEU A 157 7.76 1.37 -5.92
C LEU A 157 6.36 1.97 -6.07
N ASP A 158 5.79 2.35 -4.94
CA ASP A 158 4.55 3.12 -4.86
C ASP A 158 4.84 4.63 -4.81
N ILE A 159 4.19 5.41 -5.68
CA ILE A 159 4.27 6.88 -5.67
C ILE A 159 3.79 7.49 -4.34
N CYS A 160 2.90 6.83 -3.61
CA CYS A 160 2.43 7.24 -2.29
C CYS A 160 3.55 7.30 -1.24
N ASN A 161 4.60 6.49 -1.41
CA ASN A 161 5.75 6.39 -0.51
C ASN A 161 6.97 7.15 -1.03
N ALA A 162 6.86 7.78 -2.20
CA ALA A 162 7.88 8.62 -2.80
C ALA A 162 7.96 10.01 -2.12
N PRO A 163 9.10 10.72 -2.23
CA PRO A 163 10.35 10.26 -2.82
C PRO A 163 11.06 9.26 -1.91
N TYR A 164 11.67 8.26 -2.53
CA TYR A 164 12.52 7.28 -1.89
C TYR A 164 13.97 7.75 -1.85
N LYS A 165 14.79 7.09 -1.02
CA LYS A 165 16.23 7.31 -0.91
C LYS A 165 16.99 6.04 -1.27
N ILE A 166 17.99 6.19 -2.14
CA ILE A 166 19.06 5.21 -2.35
C ILE A 166 20.33 5.80 -1.71
N THR A 167 20.81 5.22 -0.63
CA THR A 167 22.07 5.65 0.01
C THR A 167 23.15 4.63 -0.27
N LEU A 168 24.10 4.99 -1.12
CA LEU A 168 25.29 4.21 -1.45
C LEU A 168 26.47 4.68 -0.61
N SER A 169 27.28 3.75 -0.11
CA SER A 169 28.48 4.08 0.65
C SER A 169 29.62 3.12 0.36
N THR A 170 30.86 3.62 0.44
CA THR A 170 32.09 2.83 0.39
C THR A 170 32.99 3.17 1.56
N THR A 171 33.80 2.21 2.02
CA THR A 171 34.97 2.47 2.87
C THR A 171 36.16 2.92 2.02
N ASP A 172 37.24 3.34 2.67
CA ASP A 172 38.55 3.45 2.01
C ASP A 172 38.96 2.09 1.45
N GLY A 173 39.61 2.10 0.30
CA GLY A 173 39.96 0.89 -0.42
C GLY A 173 40.87 1.14 -1.61
N HIS A 174 41.44 0.06 -2.15
CA HIS A 174 42.27 0.10 -3.33
C HIS A 174 41.98 -1.09 -4.23
N LEU A 175 42.19 -0.93 -5.54
CA LEU A 175 42.34 -2.01 -6.50
C LEU A 175 43.79 -2.00 -6.96
N THR A 176 44.50 -3.12 -6.80
CA THR A 176 45.94 -3.22 -7.05
C THR A 176 46.25 -4.43 -7.92
N THR A 177 47.06 -4.21 -8.94
CA THR A 177 47.65 -5.25 -9.78
C THR A 177 49.09 -5.54 -9.36
N ARG A 178 49.58 -6.74 -9.67
CA ARG A 178 50.95 -7.15 -9.33
C ARG A 178 52.01 -6.36 -10.10
N TYR A 179 51.71 -5.98 -11.34
CA TYR A 179 52.59 -5.24 -12.23
C TYR A 179 51.95 -3.91 -12.63
N GLY A 180 52.63 -3.13 -13.47
CA GLY A 180 52.10 -1.87 -14.02
C GLY A 180 52.56 -0.60 -13.33
N VAL A 181 52.54 0.49 -14.08
CA VAL A 181 52.82 1.84 -13.58
C VAL A 181 51.79 2.80 -14.20
N PRO A 182 50.76 3.22 -13.45
CA PRO A 182 50.49 2.90 -12.03
C PRO A 182 49.87 1.52 -11.82
N SER A 183 50.27 0.79 -10.76
CA SER A 183 49.71 -0.52 -10.42
C SER A 183 48.48 -0.48 -9.51
N SER A 184 47.95 0.70 -9.18
CA SER A 184 46.87 0.81 -8.20
C SER A 184 45.94 1.98 -8.48
N THR A 185 44.66 1.74 -8.21
CA THR A 185 43.61 2.76 -8.13
C THR A 185 43.10 2.83 -6.69
N THR A 186 42.88 4.05 -6.18
CA THR A 186 42.46 4.30 -4.80
C THR A 186 41.03 4.85 -4.75
N PHE A 187 40.24 4.34 -3.82
CA PHE A 187 38.90 4.80 -3.51
C PHE A 187 38.86 5.29 -2.07
N ASN A 188 38.46 6.54 -1.86
CA ASN A 188 38.25 7.09 -0.53
C ASN A 188 36.86 6.71 -0.01
N GLY A 189 36.74 6.58 1.31
CA GLY A 189 35.47 6.36 2.00
C GLY A 189 34.52 7.53 1.79
N ALA A 190 33.30 7.24 1.33
CA ALA A 190 32.30 8.26 1.03
C ALA A 190 30.89 7.67 1.05
N SER A 191 29.89 8.55 1.05
CA SER A 191 28.48 8.20 0.92
C SER A 191 27.76 9.18 -0.01
N ALA A 192 26.79 8.68 -0.76
CA ALA A 192 25.95 9.44 -1.68
C ALA A 192 24.49 9.02 -1.52
N THR A 193 23.57 9.99 -1.47
CA THR A 193 22.13 9.74 -1.39
C THR A 193 21.43 10.28 -2.62
N TYR A 194 20.65 9.43 -3.28
CA TYR A 194 19.83 9.76 -4.43
C TYR A 194 18.35 9.74 -4.06
N PHE A 195 17.64 10.82 -4.36
CA PHE A 195 16.19 10.88 -4.19
C PHE A 195 15.51 10.42 -5.48
N ILE A 196 14.64 9.43 -5.35
CA ILE A 196 14.06 8.72 -6.47
C ILE A 196 12.54 8.71 -6.34
N SER A 197 11.84 8.95 -7.44
CA SER A 197 10.38 8.81 -7.51
C SER A 197 10.03 7.99 -8.74
N PRO A 198 9.10 7.01 -8.67
CA PRO A 198 8.56 6.42 -9.88
C PRO A 198 7.91 7.52 -10.73
N ASP A 199 8.09 7.47 -12.04
CA ASP A 199 7.39 8.35 -12.98
C ASP A 199 5.96 7.81 -13.16
N SER A 200 5.11 8.13 -12.21
CA SER A 200 3.69 7.92 -12.36
C SER A 200 3.02 9.28 -12.51
N SER A 201 2.19 9.44 -13.54
CA SER A 201 1.21 10.53 -13.69
C SER A 201 0.10 10.50 -12.60
N THR A 202 0.33 9.72 -11.54
CA THR A 202 -0.58 9.36 -10.46
C THR A 202 -0.07 10.09 -9.23
N SER A 203 -0.52 11.31 -8.99
CA SER A 203 -0.32 11.94 -7.68
C SER A 203 -1.14 11.16 -6.66
N CYS A 204 -0.50 10.65 -5.61
CA CYS A 204 -1.21 9.99 -4.53
C CYS A 204 -1.78 11.04 -3.57
N TYR A 205 -3.04 11.42 -3.79
CA TYR A 205 -3.78 12.22 -2.83
C TYR A 205 -4.61 11.31 -1.95
N PHE A 206 -4.48 11.52 -0.65
CA PHE A 206 -5.13 10.68 0.34
C PHE A 206 -6.46 11.31 0.74
N VAL A 207 -7.47 10.46 0.87
CA VAL A 207 -8.63 10.81 1.69
C VAL A 207 -8.14 10.88 3.12
N GLY A 208 -8.23 12.05 3.75
CA GLY A 208 -7.83 12.23 5.14
C GLY A 208 -8.91 11.75 6.10
N TYR A 209 -10.17 11.96 5.72
CA TYR A 209 -11.33 11.65 6.56
C TYR A 209 -12.50 11.11 5.75
N ALA A 210 -13.23 10.19 6.35
CA ALA A 210 -14.56 9.79 5.91
C ALA A 210 -15.60 10.36 6.86
N ARG A 211 -16.50 11.17 6.31
CA ARG A 211 -17.43 12.03 7.05
C ARG A 211 -18.88 11.52 6.95
N PRO A 212 -19.32 10.65 7.87
CA PRO A 212 -20.75 10.42 8.10
C PRO A 212 -21.37 11.60 8.85
N ASN A 213 -22.56 11.41 9.42
CA ASN A 213 -23.21 12.42 10.26
C ASN A 213 -22.36 12.75 11.48
N LEU A 214 -22.01 14.03 11.64
CA LEU A 214 -21.19 14.55 12.73
C LEU A 214 -21.99 14.93 13.99
N LYS A 215 -23.32 14.97 13.89
CA LYS A 215 -24.19 15.32 15.02
C LYS A 215 -24.03 14.31 16.14
N HIS A 216 -23.88 14.83 17.37
CA HIS A 216 -23.50 14.03 18.53
C HIS A 216 -22.19 13.27 18.30
N GLY A 217 -21.19 13.93 17.71
CA GLY A 217 -19.81 13.45 17.60
C GLY A 217 -18.83 14.15 18.54
N GLU A 218 -19.32 14.92 19.51
CA GLU A 218 -18.50 15.75 20.42
C GLU A 218 -18.62 15.28 21.87
N ASN A 219 -17.73 15.79 22.72
CA ASN A 219 -17.82 15.62 24.17
C ASN A 219 -18.61 16.75 24.83
N ASN A 220 -19.13 16.49 26.03
CA ASN A 220 -19.93 17.45 26.80
C ASN A 220 -21.16 18.01 26.05
N VAL A 221 -21.77 17.20 25.17
CA VAL A 221 -22.99 17.60 24.46
C VAL A 221 -24.15 17.63 25.44
N LYS A 222 -24.76 18.79 25.64
CA LYS A 222 -25.88 18.98 26.56
C LYS A 222 -27.20 18.58 25.90
N ILE A 223 -27.85 17.55 26.44
CA ILE A 223 -29.16 17.10 25.97
C ILE A 223 -30.07 16.81 27.16
N GLU A 224 -31.25 17.43 27.17
CA GLU A 224 -32.24 17.28 28.27
C GLU A 224 -31.61 17.52 29.66
N GLY A 225 -30.73 18.52 29.76
CA GLY A 225 -30.06 18.88 31.01
C GLY A 225 -28.87 18.02 31.41
N ASN A 226 -28.59 16.92 30.69
CA ASN A 226 -27.47 16.01 30.95
C ASN A 226 -26.35 16.22 29.93
N ASN A 227 -25.10 15.99 30.34
CA ASN A 227 -23.94 16.04 29.45
C ASN A 227 -23.57 14.63 28.99
N TYR A 228 -23.30 14.48 27.70
CA TYR A 228 -22.92 13.22 27.08
C TYR A 228 -21.59 13.35 26.34
N ASN A 229 -20.77 12.31 26.42
CA ASN A 229 -19.53 12.20 25.67
C ASN A 229 -19.72 11.23 24.51
N PHE A 230 -19.78 11.76 23.30
CA PHE A 230 -19.91 10.93 22.10
C PHE A 230 -18.62 10.82 21.31
N ALA A 231 -17.64 11.72 21.50
CA ALA A 231 -16.42 11.68 20.69
C ALA A 231 -15.64 10.38 20.94
N GLY A 232 -15.14 9.81 19.86
CA GLY A 232 -14.15 8.73 19.91
C GLY A 232 -12.76 9.24 20.29
N PRO A 233 -11.76 8.35 20.42
CA PRO A 233 -10.37 8.74 20.52
C PRO A 233 -9.94 9.59 19.31
N SER A 234 -9.01 10.52 19.54
CA SER A 234 -8.48 11.43 18.52
C SER A 234 -7.84 10.73 17.33
N GLU A 235 -7.34 9.51 17.52
CA GLU A 235 -6.70 8.69 16.49
C GLU A 235 -7.72 8.06 15.53
N ILE A 236 -9.01 8.05 15.90
CA ILE A 236 -10.10 7.43 15.13
C ILE A 236 -11.12 8.48 14.68
N TRP A 237 -11.43 9.46 15.52
CA TRP A 237 -12.53 10.39 15.30
C TRP A 237 -12.12 11.84 15.50
N ASN A 238 -12.45 12.68 14.52
CA ASN A 238 -12.41 14.13 14.60
C ASN A 238 -13.84 14.67 14.53
N SER A 239 -14.27 15.47 15.50
CA SER A 239 -15.66 15.96 15.56
C SER A 239 -16.07 16.87 14.40
N ALA A 240 -15.12 17.56 13.78
CA ALA A 240 -15.37 18.46 12.65
C ALA A 240 -15.24 17.77 11.29
N LYS A 241 -14.42 16.70 11.19
CA LYS A 241 -14.07 16.07 9.92
C LYS A 241 -14.58 14.63 9.75
N GLY A 242 -14.86 13.92 10.84
CA GLY A 242 -15.35 12.54 10.81
C GLY A 242 -14.29 11.50 11.20
N PHE A 243 -14.39 10.30 10.64
CA PHE A 243 -13.44 9.22 10.91
C PHE A 243 -12.14 9.45 10.16
N LEU A 244 -11.01 9.31 10.87
CA LEU A 244 -9.68 9.30 10.26
C LEU A 244 -9.51 8.01 9.45
N VAL A 245 -8.95 8.14 8.25
CA VAL A 245 -8.54 6.95 7.48
C VAL A 245 -7.40 6.26 8.20
N GLN A 246 -7.59 4.99 8.56
CA GLN A 246 -6.65 4.20 9.36
C GLN A 246 -5.58 3.54 8.49
N SER A 247 -5.92 3.16 7.25
CA SER A 247 -4.95 2.60 6.31
C SER A 247 -5.34 2.84 4.86
N ASN A 248 -4.34 3.08 4.01
CA ASN A 248 -4.50 3.10 2.55
C ASN A 248 -4.10 1.77 1.89
N ASN A 249 -3.61 0.81 2.66
CA ASN A 249 -3.24 -0.50 2.18
C ASN A 249 -4.51 -1.37 1.98
N PRO A 250 -4.75 -1.94 0.79
CA PRO A 250 -5.92 -2.79 0.54
C PRO A 250 -6.12 -3.93 1.54
N SER A 251 -5.03 -4.54 2.03
CA SER A 251 -5.10 -5.62 3.03
C SER A 251 -5.61 -5.17 4.40
N SER A 252 -5.67 -3.86 4.65
CA SER A 252 -6.03 -3.25 5.93
C SER A 252 -7.28 -2.36 5.85
N TYR A 253 -8.02 -2.40 4.72
CA TYR A 253 -9.25 -1.61 4.55
C TYR A 253 -10.34 -1.93 5.57
N GLY A 254 -10.32 -3.12 6.20
CA GLY A 254 -11.24 -3.45 7.29
C GLY A 254 -11.03 -2.66 8.60
N LEU A 255 -10.02 -1.78 8.66
CA LEU A 255 -9.82 -0.80 9.73
C LEU A 255 -10.53 0.54 9.47
N ASN A 256 -10.91 0.82 8.22
CA ASN A 256 -11.55 2.07 7.83
C ASN A 256 -13.06 2.02 8.02
N PHE A 257 -13.66 3.19 8.24
CA PHE A 257 -15.11 3.34 8.19
C PHE A 257 -15.63 3.25 6.75
N PRO A 258 -16.83 2.72 6.48
CA PRO A 258 -17.69 1.98 7.40
C PRO A 258 -17.37 0.49 7.41
N THR A 259 -17.69 -0.18 8.54
CA THR A 259 -17.78 -1.64 8.61
C THR A 259 -19.21 -2.16 8.59
N THR A 260 -20.18 -1.27 8.74
CA THR A 260 -21.61 -1.56 8.72
C THR A 260 -22.31 -0.74 7.65
N GLY A 261 -23.42 -1.21 7.08
CA GLY A 261 -24.15 -0.46 6.06
C GLY A 261 -25.64 -0.74 6.01
N ALA A 262 -26.38 0.13 5.35
CA ALA A 262 -27.79 -0.04 5.02
C ALA A 262 -28.08 0.76 3.74
N ASP A 263 -29.16 0.39 3.06
CA ASP A 263 -29.57 1.06 1.83
C ASP A 263 -29.92 2.54 2.09
N GLY A 264 -29.37 3.42 1.26
CA GLY A 264 -29.60 4.87 1.34
C GLY A 264 -28.67 5.61 2.30
N LEU A 265 -27.76 4.91 3.00
CA LEU A 265 -26.72 5.56 3.79
C LEU A 265 -25.63 6.15 2.91
N TYR A 266 -25.04 7.24 3.39
CA TYR A 266 -23.98 7.93 2.68
C TYR A 266 -23.00 8.61 3.63
N PHE A 267 -21.80 8.86 3.12
CA PHE A 267 -20.76 9.63 3.80
C PHE A 267 -19.96 10.41 2.76
N ASP A 268 -19.29 11.46 3.19
CA ASP A 268 -18.49 12.30 2.30
C ASP A 268 -16.99 12.04 2.51
N LEU A 269 -16.20 12.03 1.44
CA LEU A 269 -14.75 11.93 1.49
C LEU A 269 -14.15 13.33 1.61
N ASP A 270 -13.32 13.57 2.62
CA ASP A 270 -12.46 14.75 2.72
C ASP A 270 -11.15 14.48 1.98
N ILE A 271 -11.04 15.05 0.78
CA ILE A 271 -9.93 14.82 -0.15
C ILE A 271 -9.12 16.11 -0.26
N GLU A 272 -7.85 16.05 0.14
CA GLU A 272 -6.95 17.21 0.10
C GLU A 272 -5.92 17.09 -1.03
N GLY A 273 -5.48 18.22 -1.56
CA GLY A 273 -4.39 18.30 -2.55
C GLY A 273 -4.78 18.08 -4.01
N VAL A 274 -6.03 17.70 -4.31
CA VAL A 274 -6.54 17.53 -5.68
C VAL A 274 -7.80 18.35 -5.94
N ASP A 275 -7.94 18.83 -7.17
CA ASP A 275 -9.22 19.33 -7.65
C ASP A 275 -10.18 18.16 -7.90
N VAL A 276 -11.02 17.87 -6.91
CA VAL A 276 -12.02 16.79 -6.95
C VAL A 276 -13.01 16.93 -8.10
N SER A 277 -13.18 18.12 -8.69
CA SER A 277 -14.07 18.34 -9.83
C SER A 277 -13.56 17.70 -11.13
N GLN A 278 -12.26 17.38 -11.18
CA GLN A 278 -11.61 16.73 -12.33
C GLN A 278 -11.60 15.20 -12.20
N LEU A 279 -12.11 14.66 -11.09
CA LEU A 279 -12.11 13.23 -10.82
C LEU A 279 -13.36 12.56 -11.37
N THR A 280 -13.15 11.44 -12.04
CA THR A 280 -14.17 10.52 -12.49
C THR A 280 -14.15 9.27 -11.61
N TRP A 281 -15.34 8.76 -11.30
CA TRP A 281 -15.53 7.63 -10.41
C TRP A 281 -16.46 6.62 -11.07
N SER A 282 -16.12 5.33 -10.97
CA SER A 282 -17.01 4.25 -11.40
C SER A 282 -17.69 3.63 -10.18
N PRO A 283 -19.00 3.33 -10.24
CA PRO A 283 -19.66 2.59 -9.18
C PRO A 283 -19.08 1.18 -9.08
N ILE A 284 -19.07 0.64 -7.87
CA ILE A 284 -18.55 -0.69 -7.58
C ILE A 284 -19.64 -1.50 -6.92
N THR A 285 -19.96 -2.65 -7.51
CA THR A 285 -20.96 -3.58 -6.99
C THR A 285 -20.29 -4.89 -6.58
N LEU A 286 -20.38 -5.22 -5.29
CA LEU A 286 -19.83 -6.44 -4.70
C LEU A 286 -20.87 -7.05 -3.75
N GLY A 287 -21.05 -8.37 -3.82
CA GLY A 287 -21.94 -9.09 -2.90
C GLY A 287 -23.40 -8.59 -2.86
N GLY A 288 -23.90 -7.95 -3.92
CA GLY A 288 -25.25 -7.37 -3.97
C GLY A 288 -25.37 -5.96 -3.40
N ILE A 289 -24.26 -5.32 -3.04
CA ILE A 289 -24.20 -3.93 -2.57
C ILE A 289 -23.40 -3.10 -3.56
N THR A 290 -23.88 -1.91 -3.88
CA THR A 290 -23.23 -0.94 -4.75
C THR A 290 -22.79 0.29 -3.95
N ALA A 291 -21.52 0.65 -4.06
CA ALA A 291 -20.99 1.93 -3.61
C ALA A 291 -20.85 2.87 -4.82
N THR A 292 -21.50 4.02 -4.78
CA THR A 292 -21.44 5.04 -5.85
C THR A 292 -20.85 6.31 -5.31
N VAL A 293 -19.83 6.85 -5.99
CA VAL A 293 -19.23 8.15 -5.64
C VAL A 293 -19.79 9.22 -6.56
N THR A 294 -20.31 10.29 -5.98
CA THR A 294 -20.86 11.42 -6.72
C THR A 294 -20.39 12.73 -6.13
N ARG A 295 -20.17 13.73 -6.99
CA ARG A 295 -19.99 15.11 -6.56
C ARG A 295 -21.38 15.75 -6.47
N THR A 296 -21.82 16.07 -5.26
CA THR A 296 -23.17 16.59 -5.02
C THR A 296 -23.14 17.82 -4.13
N MET A 297 -24.15 18.68 -4.25
CA MET A 297 -24.40 19.73 -3.27
C MET A 297 -25.11 19.16 -2.05
N PRO A 298 -24.71 19.52 -0.82
CA PRO A 298 -25.46 19.21 0.39
C PRO A 298 -26.90 19.71 0.27
N ASN A 299 -27.86 18.90 0.69
CA ASN A 299 -29.27 19.24 0.62
C ASN A 299 -29.60 20.34 1.64
N ALA A 300 -30.34 21.37 1.22
CA ALA A 300 -30.72 22.48 2.10
C ALA A 300 -31.71 22.07 3.21
N ASN A 301 -32.54 21.05 3.00
CA ASN A 301 -33.52 20.57 3.97
C ASN A 301 -32.81 19.99 5.21
N PRO A 302 -33.07 20.46 6.44
CA PRO A 302 -32.39 19.98 7.64
C PRO A 302 -32.50 18.47 7.92
N SER A 303 -33.50 17.80 7.34
CA SER A 303 -33.69 16.34 7.43
C SER A 303 -32.65 15.56 6.60
N TYR A 304 -31.90 16.27 5.75
CA TYR A 304 -30.83 15.77 4.90
C TYR A 304 -29.59 16.65 5.14
N ASP A 305 -28.41 16.06 5.32
CA ASP A 305 -27.18 16.84 5.46
C ASP A 305 -27.24 17.90 6.58
N GLY A 306 -28.04 17.67 7.63
CA GLY A 306 -28.27 18.62 8.71
C GLY A 306 -27.01 18.97 9.50
N TRP A 307 -25.99 18.12 9.43
CA TRP A 307 -24.69 18.30 10.06
C TRP A 307 -23.68 19.08 9.20
N ILE A 308 -24.02 19.39 7.94
CA ILE A 308 -23.14 20.15 7.05
C ILE A 308 -23.51 21.64 7.16
N SER A 309 -22.62 22.43 7.77
CA SER A 309 -22.83 23.86 7.98
C SER A 309 -22.68 24.68 6.70
N ASP A 310 -21.61 24.43 5.93
CA ASP A 310 -21.41 25.08 4.64
C ASP A 310 -22.03 24.25 3.52
N LYS A 311 -23.25 24.64 3.11
CA LYS A 311 -23.98 24.01 2.00
C LYS A 311 -23.73 24.70 0.67
N SER A 312 -22.77 25.62 0.58
CA SER A 312 -22.38 26.30 -0.68
C SER A 312 -21.33 25.53 -1.48
N GLN A 313 -20.71 24.52 -0.87
CA GLN A 313 -19.64 23.74 -1.46
C GLN A 313 -20.10 22.33 -1.83
N TYR A 314 -19.56 21.82 -2.95
CA TYR A 314 -19.78 20.43 -3.34
C TYR A 314 -19.04 19.49 -2.41
N VAL A 315 -19.65 18.33 -2.14
CA VAL A 315 -19.06 17.22 -1.41
C VAL A 315 -18.85 16.02 -2.32
N THR A 316 -17.82 15.23 -2.04
CA THR A 316 -17.59 13.93 -2.71
C THR A 316 -18.27 12.85 -1.90
N ARG A 317 -19.51 12.52 -2.26
CA ARG A 317 -20.39 11.63 -1.52
C ARG A 317 -20.30 10.20 -2.01
N VAL A 318 -20.07 9.28 -1.09
CA VAL A 318 -20.24 7.84 -1.28
C VAL A 318 -21.63 7.45 -0.79
N THR A 319 -22.45 6.88 -1.67
CA THR A 319 -23.78 6.35 -1.33
C THR A 319 -23.75 4.82 -1.44
N LEU A 320 -24.29 4.15 -0.41
CA LEU A 320 -24.46 2.71 -0.37
C LEU A 320 -25.88 2.34 -0.80
N THR A 321 -26.00 1.44 -1.77
CA THR A 321 -27.27 0.90 -2.26
C THR A 321 -27.21 -0.62 -2.20
N GLY A 322 -28.28 -1.27 -1.73
CA GLY A 322 -28.26 -2.71 -1.56
C GLY A 322 -29.63 -3.27 -1.16
N PRO A 323 -29.66 -4.45 -0.54
CA PRO A 323 -30.92 -5.06 -0.11
C PRO A 323 -31.70 -4.15 0.85
N ARG A 324 -32.95 -3.85 0.49
CA ARG A 324 -33.90 -3.02 1.23
C ARG A 324 -35.27 -3.70 1.18
N ALA A 325 -36.01 -3.66 2.29
CA ALA A 325 -37.39 -4.14 2.30
C ALA A 325 -38.30 -3.23 1.47
N SER A 326 -39.10 -3.81 0.60
CA SER A 326 -40.15 -3.07 -0.14
C SER A 326 -41.31 -2.68 0.77
N ASP A 327 -42.16 -1.76 0.32
CA ASP A 327 -43.39 -1.38 1.04
C ASP A 327 -44.29 -2.57 1.38
N SER A 328 -44.37 -3.57 0.49
CA SER A 328 -45.16 -4.78 0.74
C SER A 328 -44.52 -5.65 1.81
N GLN A 329 -43.19 -5.80 1.79
CA GLN A 329 -42.45 -6.51 2.83
C GLN A 329 -42.58 -5.80 4.19
N ILE A 330 -42.43 -4.47 4.25
CA ILE A 330 -42.56 -3.66 5.47
C ILE A 330 -43.92 -3.88 6.16
N LYS A 331 -45.01 -3.84 5.36
CA LYS A 331 -46.39 -3.97 5.85
C LYS A 331 -46.75 -5.40 6.23
N ALA A 332 -46.13 -6.41 5.62
CA ALA A 332 -46.43 -7.81 5.87
C ALA A 332 -45.98 -8.26 7.27
N ARG A 333 -46.74 -9.20 7.85
CA ARG A 333 -46.34 -9.90 9.08
C ARG A 333 -45.25 -10.94 8.80
N ASN A 334 -45.44 -11.73 7.74
CA ASN A 334 -44.53 -12.74 7.23
C ASN A 334 -44.18 -12.37 5.77
N PRO A 335 -43.23 -11.47 5.54
CA PRO A 335 -42.83 -11.05 4.20
C PRO A 335 -42.25 -12.20 3.38
N SER A 336 -42.20 -12.03 2.06
CA SER A 336 -41.36 -12.87 1.20
C SER A 336 -39.88 -12.66 1.52
N PRO A 337 -39.02 -13.66 1.34
CA PRO A 337 -37.57 -13.54 1.56
C PRO A 337 -36.95 -12.34 0.82
N LEU A 338 -35.92 -11.75 1.42
CA LEU A 338 -35.12 -10.68 0.84
C LEU A 338 -33.69 -11.19 0.63
N GLY A 339 -33.15 -10.97 -0.57
CA GLY A 339 -31.80 -11.44 -0.93
C GLY A 339 -30.74 -11.00 0.08
N LEU A 340 -29.95 -11.96 0.55
CA LEU A 340 -28.84 -11.71 1.46
C LEU A 340 -27.62 -11.22 0.67
N PRO A 341 -26.97 -10.13 1.10
CA PRO A 341 -25.69 -9.76 0.53
C PRO A 341 -24.61 -10.74 0.99
N THR A 342 -23.63 -11.01 0.13
CA THR A 342 -22.46 -11.80 0.51
C THR A 342 -21.49 -10.90 1.23
N LEU A 343 -21.24 -11.12 2.52
CA LEU A 343 -20.32 -10.33 3.35
C LEU A 343 -19.29 -11.25 4.06
N PRO A 344 -18.09 -10.75 4.41
CA PRO A 344 -17.62 -9.38 4.22
C PRO A 344 -17.26 -9.05 2.76
N GLN A 345 -17.27 -7.76 2.40
CA GLN A 345 -16.82 -7.25 1.09
C GLN A 345 -15.91 -6.05 1.26
N THR A 346 -14.74 -6.10 0.61
CA THR A 346 -13.78 -5.01 0.56
C THR A 346 -14.03 -4.16 -0.68
N PHE A 347 -14.35 -2.88 -0.49
CA PHE A 347 -14.54 -1.90 -1.55
C PHE A 347 -13.29 -1.03 -1.68
N GLU A 348 -12.84 -0.76 -2.91
CA GLU A 348 -11.80 0.23 -3.21
C GLU A 348 -12.35 1.24 -4.22
N LEU A 349 -12.74 2.42 -3.74
CA LEU A 349 -13.19 3.54 -4.57
C LEU A 349 -11.97 4.21 -5.20
N VAL A 350 -12.01 4.39 -6.52
CA VAL A 350 -10.88 4.91 -7.29
C VAL A 350 -11.30 6.15 -8.07
N GLY A 351 -10.72 7.29 -7.73
CA GLY A 351 -10.91 8.56 -8.44
C GLY A 351 -9.85 8.73 -9.51
N ARG A 352 -10.27 8.91 -10.76
CA ARG A 352 -9.38 9.00 -11.93
C ARG A 352 -9.41 10.37 -12.58
N ASN A 353 -8.27 10.86 -13.06
CA ASN A 353 -8.22 12.07 -13.88
C ASN A 353 -8.74 11.83 -15.31
N SER A 354 -8.75 12.88 -16.14
CA SER A 354 -9.17 12.82 -17.55
C SER A 354 -8.33 11.88 -18.42
N SER A 355 -7.09 11.59 -18.03
CA SER A 355 -6.21 10.62 -18.70
C SER A 355 -6.45 9.18 -18.24
N GLY A 356 -7.40 8.95 -17.33
CA GLY A 356 -7.73 7.63 -16.79
C GLY A 356 -6.78 7.13 -15.71
N ASN A 357 -5.79 7.93 -15.29
CA ASN A 357 -4.88 7.58 -14.21
C ASN A 357 -5.58 7.70 -12.86
N VAL A 358 -5.25 6.78 -11.96
CA VAL A 358 -5.72 6.86 -10.57
C VAL A 358 -5.07 8.06 -9.90
N VAL A 359 -5.82 8.77 -9.08
CA VAL A 359 -5.34 9.98 -8.36
C VAL A 359 -5.74 9.93 -6.89
N VAL A 360 -6.90 9.34 -6.60
CA VAL A 360 -7.38 9.14 -5.23
C VAL A 360 -7.85 7.70 -5.08
N LYS A 361 -7.56 7.12 -3.92
CA LYS A 361 -8.16 5.86 -3.48
C LYS A 361 -8.78 6.01 -2.11
N TYR A 362 -9.90 5.33 -1.89
CA TYR A 362 -10.48 5.13 -0.58
C TYR A 362 -11.03 3.71 -0.49
N GLY A 363 -10.67 2.97 0.55
CA GLY A 363 -11.18 1.62 0.73
C GLY A 363 -11.70 1.35 2.12
N PHE A 364 -12.68 0.45 2.20
CA PHE A 364 -13.36 0.03 3.42
C PHE A 364 -13.87 -1.41 3.26
N GLU A 365 -14.21 -2.08 4.36
CA GLU A 365 -14.77 -3.43 4.34
C GLU A 365 -16.11 -3.48 5.07
N LEU A 366 -17.19 -3.73 4.33
CA LEU A 366 -18.49 -3.99 4.94
C LEU A 366 -18.52 -5.41 5.50
N LYS A 367 -18.85 -5.53 6.79
CA LYS A 367 -18.96 -6.79 7.54
C LYS A 367 -20.41 -7.13 7.85
N GLN A 368 -21.26 -6.13 8.03
CA GLN A 368 -22.68 -6.30 8.34
C GLN A 368 -23.54 -5.36 7.50
N TRP A 369 -24.71 -5.83 7.10
CA TRP A 369 -25.73 -5.03 6.43
C TRP A 369 -27.04 -5.04 7.23
N PHE A 370 -27.76 -3.92 7.24
CA PHE A 370 -28.97 -3.73 8.02
C PHE A 370 -30.17 -3.40 7.13
N VAL A 371 -31.33 -3.96 7.51
CA VAL A 371 -32.60 -3.75 6.82
C VAL A 371 -33.61 -3.15 7.79
N ASN A 372 -33.99 -1.91 7.53
CA ASN A 372 -34.93 -1.14 8.35
C ASN A 372 -36.39 -1.44 7.95
N ARG A 373 -37.28 -1.60 8.94
CA ARG A 373 -38.73 -1.79 8.71
C ARG A 373 -39.48 -0.45 8.59
N GLY A 374 -38.80 0.61 8.18
CA GLY A 374 -39.36 1.94 7.93
C GLY A 374 -40.16 2.49 9.11
N ASP A 375 -41.40 2.91 8.84
CA ASP A 375 -42.28 3.53 9.83
C ASP A 375 -43.00 2.52 10.75
N LYS A 376 -42.84 1.21 10.53
CA LYS A 376 -43.61 0.20 11.25
C LYS A 376 -43.11 0.03 12.69
N THR A 377 -43.95 0.39 13.66
CA THR A 377 -43.69 0.09 15.07
C THR A 377 -44.39 -1.21 15.50
N SER A 378 -43.69 -2.03 16.28
CA SER A 378 -44.23 -3.27 16.83
C SER A 378 -43.39 -3.76 18.02
N GLY A 379 -43.81 -4.86 18.64
CA GLY A 379 -43.03 -5.52 19.70
C GLY A 379 -42.01 -6.51 19.13
N THR A 380 -41.08 -6.95 19.99
CA THR A 380 -39.95 -7.82 19.66
C THR A 380 -40.35 -9.08 18.89
N GLY A 381 -41.40 -9.80 19.31
CA GLY A 381 -41.83 -11.03 18.62
C GLY A 381 -42.34 -10.80 17.19
N SER A 382 -42.96 -9.65 16.93
CA SER A 382 -43.44 -9.28 15.59
C SER A 382 -42.29 -8.88 14.66
N HIS A 383 -41.28 -8.19 15.20
CA HIS A 383 -40.07 -7.85 14.44
C HIS A 383 -39.16 -9.05 14.22
N ARG A 384 -39.05 -9.98 15.20
CA ARG A 384 -38.36 -11.27 15.02
C ARG A 384 -38.99 -12.08 13.90
N THR A 385 -40.31 -12.31 13.97
CA THR A 385 -41.04 -13.03 12.91
C THR A 385 -40.82 -12.40 11.54
N TRP A 386 -40.80 -11.07 11.47
CA TRP A 386 -40.57 -10.33 10.24
C TRP A 386 -39.15 -10.54 9.69
N CYS A 387 -38.12 -10.38 10.53
CA CYS A 387 -36.72 -10.63 10.14
C CYS A 387 -36.52 -12.08 9.68
N ASP A 388 -37.00 -13.05 10.46
CA ASP A 388 -36.85 -14.47 10.16
C ASP A 388 -37.50 -14.82 8.81
N SER A 389 -38.67 -14.25 8.52
CA SER A 389 -39.37 -14.44 7.23
C SER A 389 -38.63 -13.84 6.04
N LEU A 390 -37.87 -12.75 6.25
CA LEU A 390 -36.98 -12.20 5.22
C LEU A 390 -35.76 -13.11 4.98
N GLY A 391 -35.42 -14.00 5.92
CA GLY A 391 -34.14 -14.72 5.96
C GLY A 391 -33.02 -13.96 6.68
N TRP A 392 -33.38 -12.99 7.53
CA TRP A 392 -32.47 -12.12 8.27
C TRP A 392 -32.64 -12.36 9.77
N ARG A 393 -31.71 -11.91 10.61
CA ARG A 393 -31.89 -11.98 12.07
C ARG A 393 -32.29 -10.64 12.66
N LEU A 394 -33.02 -10.68 13.77
CA LEU A 394 -33.24 -9.50 14.59
C LEU A 394 -31.91 -9.03 15.20
N VAL A 395 -31.73 -7.71 15.28
CA VAL A 395 -30.52 -7.10 15.86
C VAL A 395 -30.40 -7.36 17.36
N GLU A 396 -29.18 -7.41 17.84
CA GLU A 396 -28.80 -7.40 19.26
C GLU A 396 -28.29 -6.01 19.67
N VAL A 397 -28.16 -5.76 20.98
CA VAL A 397 -27.61 -4.48 21.48
C VAL A 397 -26.21 -4.21 20.92
N SER A 398 -25.37 -5.26 20.81
CA SER A 398 -24.01 -5.18 20.27
C SER A 398 -23.95 -4.85 18.79
N ASP A 399 -24.96 -5.22 17.99
CA ASP A 399 -25.00 -4.83 16.58
C ASP A 399 -25.19 -3.32 16.41
N LEU A 400 -25.78 -2.65 17.40
CA LEU A 400 -26.25 -1.28 17.27
C LEU A 400 -25.36 -0.25 17.97
N THR A 401 -24.80 -0.58 19.13
CA THR A 401 -24.10 0.41 19.94
C THR A 401 -22.96 -0.20 20.77
N ASN A 402 -21.97 0.61 21.15
CA ASN A 402 -20.97 0.28 22.15
C ASN A 402 -21.30 0.83 23.57
N ALA A 403 -22.53 1.29 23.77
CA ALA A 403 -22.98 1.85 25.05
C ALA A 403 -22.87 0.88 26.23
N VAL A 404 -22.60 1.43 27.41
CA VAL A 404 -22.58 0.70 28.68
C VAL A 404 -23.68 1.20 29.61
N ARG A 405 -24.71 0.38 29.81
CA ARG A 405 -25.75 0.60 30.82
C ARG A 405 -25.35 -0.05 32.13
N LYS A 406 -25.02 0.77 33.13
CA LYS A 406 -24.62 0.31 34.48
C LYS A 406 -25.81 0.00 35.39
N SER A 407 -26.97 0.61 35.16
CA SER A 407 -28.19 0.38 35.96
C SER A 407 -28.74 -1.03 35.76
N SER A 408 -29.44 -1.58 36.77
CA SER A 408 -30.04 -2.91 36.68
C SER A 408 -31.27 -2.91 35.75
N PRO A 409 -31.45 -3.88 34.84
CA PRO A 409 -30.46 -4.89 34.45
C PRO A 409 -29.31 -4.26 33.64
N SER A 410 -28.06 -4.47 34.06
CA SER A 410 -26.92 -3.88 33.33
C SER A 410 -26.76 -4.54 31.97
N ILE A 411 -26.11 -3.87 31.01
CA ILE A 411 -25.76 -4.48 29.73
C ILE A 411 -24.68 -3.63 29.07
N SER A 412 -23.81 -4.28 28.31
CA SER A 412 -22.86 -3.62 27.42
C SER A 412 -23.20 -3.99 25.99
N GLY A 413 -23.05 -3.03 25.08
CA GLY A 413 -23.08 -3.32 23.65
C GLY A 413 -21.74 -3.85 23.14
N ALA A 414 -21.38 -3.47 21.91
CA ALA A 414 -20.13 -3.84 21.27
C ALA A 414 -18.90 -3.24 21.94
N THR A 415 -17.74 -3.80 21.57
CA THR A 415 -16.42 -3.33 21.98
C THR A 415 -15.72 -2.60 20.82
N PRO A 416 -14.87 -1.59 21.08
CA PRO A 416 -14.56 -1.03 22.40
C PRO A 416 -15.74 -0.26 23.00
N SER A 417 -16.00 -0.51 24.28
CA SER A 417 -17.13 0.08 25.00
C SER A 417 -16.97 1.59 25.22
N SER A 418 -18.09 2.30 25.28
CA SER A 418 -18.10 3.71 25.69
C SER A 418 -18.04 3.86 27.22
N ASP A 419 -17.90 5.10 27.68
CA ASP A 419 -17.82 5.46 29.10
C ASP A 419 -19.19 5.48 29.83
N GLY A 420 -20.29 5.49 29.07
CA GLY A 420 -21.65 5.66 29.57
C GLY A 420 -22.72 5.01 28.71
N ASN A 421 -23.99 5.29 29.02
CA ASN A 421 -25.13 4.69 28.31
C ASN A 421 -25.49 5.46 27.02
N ASN A 422 -24.50 5.70 26.18
CA ASN A 422 -24.60 6.31 24.86
C ASN A 422 -23.43 5.79 24.01
N TYR A 423 -23.51 5.89 22.68
CA TYR A 423 -22.38 5.51 21.85
C TYR A 423 -21.21 6.49 22.05
N GLN A 424 -20.00 6.00 21.81
CA GLN A 424 -18.84 6.82 21.48
C GLN A 424 -18.33 6.44 20.10
N ARG A 425 -18.07 7.42 19.23
CA ARG A 425 -17.71 7.22 17.81
C ARG A 425 -16.52 6.27 17.68
N ARG A 426 -16.76 5.10 17.12
CA ARG A 426 -15.78 4.02 16.96
C ARG A 426 -16.09 3.24 15.68
N ILE A 427 -15.06 2.72 15.05
CA ILE A 427 -15.16 1.82 13.89
C ILE A 427 -15.27 0.39 14.41
N GLY A 428 -16.18 -0.41 13.85
CA GLY A 428 -16.40 -1.81 14.20
C GLY A 428 -17.12 -2.05 15.52
N ALA A 429 -17.76 -1.04 16.10
CA ALA A 429 -18.36 -1.11 17.44
C ALA A 429 -19.87 -0.79 17.46
N GLY A 430 -20.58 -1.27 16.44
CA GLY A 430 -22.03 -1.14 16.31
C GLY A 430 -22.47 -0.09 15.28
N PHE A 431 -23.65 -0.32 14.71
CA PHE A 431 -24.18 0.45 13.59
C PHE A 431 -24.43 1.93 13.92
N PHE A 432 -25.14 2.24 15.00
CA PHE A 432 -25.35 3.63 15.42
C PHE A 432 -24.06 4.29 15.94
N THR A 433 -23.10 3.49 16.39
CA THR A 433 -21.77 3.98 16.78
C THR A 433 -20.98 4.52 15.59
N GLU A 434 -21.05 3.85 14.45
CA GLU A 434 -20.43 4.26 13.20
C GLU A 434 -21.21 5.37 12.48
N TRP A 435 -22.53 5.24 12.36
CA TRP A 435 -23.33 6.15 11.53
C TRP A 435 -23.89 7.35 12.30
N GLY A 436 -24.05 7.24 13.62
CA GLY A 436 -24.43 8.35 14.50
C GLY A 436 -25.93 8.61 14.53
N TYR A 437 -26.31 9.88 14.45
CA TYR A 437 -27.70 10.29 14.53
C TYR A 437 -28.47 9.89 13.25
N MET A 438 -29.15 8.75 13.29
CA MET A 438 -29.70 8.12 12.07
C MET A 438 -30.82 8.90 11.38
N ASN A 439 -31.55 9.73 12.14
CA ASN A 439 -32.73 10.43 11.62
C ASN A 439 -32.39 11.53 10.59
N ASP A 440 -31.12 11.93 10.44
CA ASP A 440 -30.72 12.87 9.38
C ASP A 440 -30.31 12.15 8.07
N TYR A 441 -30.38 10.81 8.05
CA TYR A 441 -30.26 10.00 6.83
C TYR A 441 -31.65 9.73 6.26
N ALA A 442 -32.33 10.77 5.77
CA ALA A 442 -33.71 10.63 5.30
C ALA A 442 -33.89 9.58 4.18
N ASN A 443 -32.89 9.33 3.33
CA ASN A 443 -32.95 8.26 2.32
C ASN A 443 -32.91 6.83 2.89
N ALA A 444 -32.54 6.66 4.16
CA ALA A 444 -32.45 5.37 4.84
C ALA A 444 -33.68 5.07 5.74
N ASP A 445 -34.66 5.98 5.77
CA ASP A 445 -35.96 5.86 6.45
C ASP A 445 -35.89 5.53 7.96
N PHE A 446 -34.79 5.90 8.63
CA PHE A 446 -34.65 5.70 10.08
C PHE A 446 -35.46 6.73 10.85
N ARG A 447 -36.34 6.25 11.74
CA ARG A 447 -37.07 7.09 12.69
C ARG A 447 -36.18 7.55 13.84
N PHE A 448 -36.46 8.74 14.37
CA PHE A 448 -36.08 9.13 15.73
C PHE A 448 -36.91 8.33 16.77
N ASP A 449 -36.52 7.07 16.97
CA ASP A 449 -37.14 6.15 17.93
C ASP A 449 -36.08 5.18 18.51
N TYR A 450 -36.51 4.37 19.47
CA TYR A 450 -35.83 3.16 19.87
C TYR A 450 -36.14 2.02 18.90
N TYR A 451 -35.18 1.12 18.73
CA TYR A 451 -35.31 -0.10 17.95
C TYR A 451 -35.25 -1.29 18.90
N VAL A 452 -36.15 -2.25 18.70
CA VAL A 452 -36.17 -3.47 19.52
C VAL A 452 -34.94 -4.32 19.23
N THR A 453 -34.49 -5.06 20.23
CA THR A 453 -33.40 -6.04 20.08
C THR A 453 -33.82 -7.41 20.56
N ASP A 454 -33.12 -8.45 20.10
CA ASP A 454 -33.24 -9.82 20.63
C ASP A 454 -32.60 -9.99 22.02
N THR A 455 -31.88 -8.97 22.50
CA THR A 455 -31.16 -9.06 23.77
C THR A 455 -32.12 -9.02 24.97
N THR A 456 -32.06 -10.05 25.80
CA THR A 456 -32.85 -10.18 27.03
C THR A 456 -31.97 -10.37 28.26
N ARG A 457 -32.37 -9.83 29.41
CA ARG A 457 -31.71 -10.08 30.70
C ARG A 457 -32.73 -10.17 31.83
N GLY A 458 -32.86 -11.37 32.41
CA GLY A 458 -33.94 -11.68 33.34
C GLY A 458 -35.29 -11.58 32.64
N SER A 459 -36.23 -10.83 33.21
CA SER A 459 -37.49 -10.50 32.55
C SER A 459 -37.40 -9.26 31.65
N GLY A 460 -36.28 -8.54 31.57
CA GLY A 460 -36.16 -7.33 30.76
C GLY A 460 -35.77 -7.60 29.30
N GLN A 461 -36.34 -6.81 28.38
CA GLN A 461 -35.87 -6.68 26.99
C GLN A 461 -35.14 -5.34 26.83
N PHE A 462 -34.21 -5.23 25.88
CA PHE A 462 -33.50 -3.99 25.62
C PHE A 462 -33.86 -3.41 24.25
N ASN A 463 -33.98 -2.09 24.21
CA ASN A 463 -34.10 -1.33 22.98
C ASN A 463 -32.94 -0.33 22.89
N VAL A 464 -32.52 0.01 21.68
CA VAL A 464 -31.44 0.98 21.44
C VAL A 464 -31.96 2.18 20.66
N GLY A 465 -31.68 3.39 21.15
CA GLY A 465 -32.11 4.63 20.51
C GLY A 465 -31.22 5.02 19.32
N ALA A 466 -31.81 5.18 18.13
CA ALA A 466 -31.07 5.51 16.90
C ALA A 466 -30.49 6.94 16.85
N GLY A 467 -30.81 7.79 17.83
CA GLY A 467 -30.21 9.12 17.94
C GLY A 467 -28.87 9.14 18.70
N ARG A 468 -28.72 8.30 19.73
CA ARG A 468 -27.62 8.41 20.72
C ARG A 468 -26.97 7.07 21.07
N GLY A 469 -27.46 5.95 20.54
CA GLY A 469 -27.06 4.61 20.98
C GLY A 469 -27.47 4.30 22.42
N TYR A 470 -28.44 5.03 22.98
CA TYR A 470 -28.86 4.87 24.37
C TYR A 470 -29.57 3.53 24.55
N VAL A 471 -29.15 2.73 25.53
CA VAL A 471 -29.79 1.44 25.83
C VAL A 471 -30.87 1.62 26.89
N HIS A 472 -32.11 1.28 26.53
CA HIS A 472 -33.27 1.38 27.41
C HIS A 472 -33.82 -0.01 27.73
N SER A 473 -33.99 -0.32 29.02
CA SER A 473 -34.64 -1.55 29.47
C SER A 473 -36.15 -1.39 29.44
N VAL A 474 -36.88 -2.35 28.87
CA VAL A 474 -38.34 -2.39 28.87
C VAL A 474 -38.85 -3.70 29.47
N SER A 475 -40.03 -3.65 30.07
CA SER A 475 -40.74 -4.86 30.52
C SER A 475 -41.17 -5.72 29.32
N PRO A 476 -41.40 -7.04 29.50
CA PRO A 476 -41.97 -7.89 28.47
C PRO A 476 -43.29 -7.32 27.97
N GLY A 477 -43.47 -7.23 26.66
CA GLY A 477 -44.66 -6.61 26.06
C GLY A 477 -44.65 -5.08 26.08
N GLY A 478 -43.49 -4.45 26.31
CA GLY A 478 -43.30 -3.00 26.27
C GLY A 478 -43.77 -2.34 24.95
N SER A 479 -43.75 -1.00 24.94
CA SER A 479 -44.30 -0.18 23.86
C SER A 479 -43.77 -0.57 22.48
N ALA A 480 -44.62 -0.42 21.45
CA ALA A 480 -44.23 -0.62 20.06
C ALA A 480 -43.09 0.34 19.67
N ARG A 481 -42.06 -0.21 19.03
CA ARG A 481 -40.81 0.47 18.63
C ARG A 481 -40.40 0.07 17.22
N GLY A 482 -39.41 0.75 16.64
CA GLY A 482 -38.84 0.43 15.33
C GLY A 482 -38.26 -0.98 15.26
N GLY A 483 -38.22 -1.55 14.06
CA GLY A 483 -37.65 -2.87 13.77
C GLY A 483 -36.48 -2.76 12.81
N LEU A 484 -35.39 -3.44 13.14
CA LEU A 484 -34.18 -3.49 12.32
C LEU A 484 -33.69 -4.94 12.28
N CYS A 485 -33.37 -5.43 11.08
CA CYS A 485 -32.74 -6.72 10.90
C CYS A 485 -31.29 -6.53 10.48
N VAL A 486 -30.47 -7.55 10.69
CA VAL A 486 -29.07 -7.60 10.26
C VAL A 486 -28.81 -8.94 9.58
N THR A 487 -27.79 -8.98 8.73
CA THR A 487 -27.31 -10.24 8.13
C THR A 487 -27.06 -11.28 9.24
N PRO A 488 -27.48 -12.55 9.05
CA PRO A 488 -27.37 -13.62 10.04
C PRO A 488 -25.98 -13.78 10.66
#